data_AF-A0A5S9R178-F1
#
_entry.id   AF-A0A5S9R178-F1
#
_cell.length_a   1.000
_cell.length_b   1.000
_cell.length_c   1.000
_cell.angle_alpha   90.00
_cell.angle_beta   90.00
_cell.angle_gamma   90.00
#
_symmetry.space_group_name_H-M   'P 1'
#
loop_
_entity.id
_entity.type
_entity.pdbx_description
1 polymer ?
#
loop_
_entity_poly.entity_id
_entity_poly.type
_entity_poly.pdbx_seq_one_letter_code
_entity_poly.pdbx_strand_id
1 'polypeptide(L)'
;MHQLTVTRDETTTTTPGFVDFEDAHRMLMSHAIGEDLYLHAHGNANTHASTFNLVKLEGSPKAQPRVVGTATIEPQPGQPVMSPYYCAAAAQEWIADHEAAYYHGIDHDPGRNRAGHVLTAARAEALRQFRAGTLFDEAARLSDNGNQDVPRPRQTRLEILRDYAIDLAKTGHTLSAAQLAGEVQRHLTPDITPQQTAALIWWTALLIWGAKAS
;
A
#
# COMPACT_ATOMS: atom_id res chain seq x y z
N MET A 1 -11.62 -1.93 2.31
CA MET A 1 -11.69 -3.40 2.31
C MET A 1 -11.77 -3.90 3.74
N HIS A 2 -12.60 -4.92 3.99
CA HIS A 2 -12.80 -5.55 5.29
C HIS A 2 -12.44 -7.03 5.22
N GLN A 3 -12.17 -7.62 6.37
CA GLN A 3 -12.06 -9.05 6.56
C GLN A 3 -13.09 -9.52 7.59
N LEU A 4 -13.59 -10.73 7.38
CA LEU A 4 -14.47 -11.43 8.31
C LEU A 4 -13.69 -12.54 8.98
N THR A 5 -13.55 -12.49 10.30
CA THR A 5 -12.98 -13.58 11.09
C THR A 5 -14.10 -14.25 11.88
N VAL A 6 -14.30 -15.54 11.68
CA VAL A 6 -15.23 -16.38 12.44
C VAL A 6 -14.43 -17.35 13.29
N THR A 7 -14.55 -17.24 14.60
CA THR A 7 -13.91 -18.13 15.59
C THR A 7 -14.97 -18.99 16.25
N ARG A 8 -14.78 -20.29 16.20
CA ARG A 8 -15.67 -21.28 16.82
C ARG A 8 -14.85 -22.41 17.41
N ASP A 9 -15.12 -22.76 18.67
CA ASP A 9 -14.39 -23.81 19.40
C ASP A 9 -12.86 -23.64 19.26
N GLU A 10 -12.21 -24.42 18.39
CA GLU A 10 -10.76 -24.35 18.07
C GLU A 10 -10.47 -23.92 16.62
N THR A 11 -11.50 -23.68 15.81
CA THR A 11 -11.38 -23.28 14.41
C THR A 11 -11.60 -21.79 14.24
N THR A 12 -10.59 -21.11 13.69
CA THR A 12 -10.67 -19.70 13.30
C THR A 12 -10.53 -19.61 11.78
N THR A 13 -11.54 -19.08 11.12
CA THR A 13 -11.51 -18.84 9.67
C THR A 13 -11.56 -17.35 9.41
N THR A 14 -10.51 -16.83 8.77
CA THR A 14 -10.46 -15.43 8.31
C THR A 14 -10.63 -15.39 6.81
N THR A 15 -11.68 -14.72 6.36
CA THR A 15 -11.97 -14.46 4.95
C THR A 15 -11.65 -13.01 4.63
N PRO A 16 -10.60 -12.70 3.86
CA PRO A 16 -10.27 -11.35 3.44
C PRO A 16 -11.02 -10.93 2.16
N GLY A 17 -10.93 -9.65 1.80
CA GLY A 17 -11.27 -9.18 0.45
C GLY A 17 -12.69 -8.64 0.26
N PHE A 18 -13.41 -8.32 1.33
CA PHE A 18 -14.72 -7.66 1.20
C PHE A 18 -14.54 -6.18 0.87
N VAL A 19 -15.32 -5.66 -0.08
CA VAL A 19 -15.22 -4.26 -0.54
C VAL A 19 -15.54 -3.32 0.60
N ASP A 20 -16.66 -3.56 1.28
CA ASP A 20 -17.17 -2.79 2.41
C ASP A 20 -17.62 -3.70 3.57
N PHE A 21 -18.17 -3.06 4.61
CA PHE A 21 -18.68 -3.75 5.79
C PHE A 21 -19.93 -4.59 5.47
N GLU A 22 -20.80 -4.10 4.58
CA GLU A 22 -22.08 -4.74 4.26
C GLU A 22 -21.87 -6.06 3.52
N ASP A 23 -20.89 -6.14 2.63
CA ASP A 23 -20.52 -7.39 1.96
C ASP A 23 -19.97 -8.42 2.93
N ALA A 24 -19.11 -8.00 3.87
CA ALA A 24 -18.62 -8.87 4.95
C ALA A 24 -19.76 -9.34 5.86
N HIS A 25 -20.69 -8.43 6.18
CA HIS A 25 -21.85 -8.72 7.02
C HIS A 25 -22.85 -9.66 6.31
N ARG A 26 -23.06 -9.51 5.00
CA ARG A 26 -23.89 -10.43 4.21
C ARG A 26 -23.29 -11.84 4.18
N MET A 27 -21.96 -11.95 4.07
CA MET A 27 -21.28 -13.25 4.17
C MET A 27 -21.45 -13.86 5.58
N LEU A 28 -21.30 -13.05 6.63
CA LEU A 28 -21.55 -13.50 8.00
C LEU A 28 -22.99 -13.99 8.19
N MET A 29 -23.98 -13.27 7.66
CA MET A 29 -25.38 -13.69 7.70
C MET A 29 -25.60 -15.01 6.95
N SER A 30 -24.98 -15.19 5.78
CA SER A 30 -25.05 -16.45 5.04
C SER A 30 -24.45 -17.62 5.84
N HIS A 31 -23.33 -17.39 6.54
CA HIS A 31 -22.72 -18.38 7.42
C HIS A 31 -23.63 -18.72 8.62
N ALA A 32 -24.23 -17.70 9.23
CA ALA A 32 -25.13 -17.88 10.37
C ALA A 32 -26.39 -18.66 9.98
N ILE A 33 -27.00 -18.36 8.82
CA ILE A 33 -28.17 -19.09 8.30
C ILE A 33 -27.80 -20.54 7.97
N GLY A 34 -26.66 -20.77 7.30
CA GLY A 34 -26.23 -22.11 6.92
C GLY A 34 -25.98 -23.04 8.11
N GLU A 35 -25.59 -22.48 9.25
CA GLU A 35 -25.29 -23.24 10.48
C GLU A 35 -26.39 -23.16 11.56
N ASP A 36 -27.52 -22.51 11.27
CA ASP A 36 -28.62 -22.26 12.22
C ASP A 36 -28.15 -21.55 13.51
N LEU A 37 -27.45 -20.44 13.31
CA LEU A 37 -26.88 -19.58 14.36
C LEU A 37 -27.56 -18.22 14.40
N TYR A 38 -27.68 -17.69 15.61
CA TYR A 38 -28.17 -16.35 15.86
C TYR A 38 -27.01 -15.40 16.14
N LEU A 39 -27.05 -14.21 15.54
CA LEU A 39 -26.06 -13.17 15.77
C LEU A 39 -26.51 -12.26 16.92
N HIS A 40 -25.66 -12.08 17.91
CA HIS A 40 -25.85 -11.06 18.94
C HIS A 40 -24.72 -10.05 18.83
N ALA A 41 -25.02 -8.85 18.31
CA ALA A 41 -24.04 -7.78 18.20
C ALA A 41 -23.57 -7.35 19.59
N HIS A 42 -22.25 -7.32 19.80
CA HIS A 42 -21.66 -6.71 20.97
C HIS A 42 -21.55 -5.21 20.74
N GLY A 43 -21.99 -4.39 21.70
CA GLY A 43 -21.74 -2.96 21.66
C GLY A 43 -20.23 -2.71 21.84
N ASN A 44 -19.49 -2.60 20.73
CA ASN A 44 -18.04 -2.45 20.79
C ASN A 44 -17.64 -1.03 21.19
N ALA A 45 -16.69 -0.94 22.13
CA ALA A 45 -15.96 0.29 22.46
C ALA A 45 -14.95 0.70 21.37
N ASN A 46 -14.74 -0.15 20.36
CA ASN A 46 -13.77 0.04 19.29
C ASN A 46 -14.50 0.52 18.02
N THR A 47 -14.28 1.77 17.61
CA THR A 47 -14.99 2.42 16.49
C THR A 47 -14.72 1.83 15.12
N HIS A 48 -13.76 0.92 15.00
CA HIS A 48 -13.29 0.38 13.73
C HIS A 48 -13.51 -1.12 13.56
N ALA A 49 -14.09 -1.83 14.54
CA ALA A 49 -14.36 -3.27 14.40
C ALA A 49 -15.72 -3.61 15.03
N SER A 50 -16.51 -4.44 14.34
CA SER A 50 -17.78 -4.95 14.86
C SER A 50 -17.66 -6.41 15.22
N THR A 51 -17.98 -6.74 16.48
CA THR A 51 -17.91 -8.11 17.00
C THR A 51 -19.32 -8.62 17.30
N PHE A 52 -19.58 -9.86 16.90
CA PHE A 52 -20.85 -10.55 17.04
C PHE A 52 -20.61 -11.86 17.79
N ASN A 53 -21.45 -12.15 18.77
CA ASN A 53 -21.50 -13.48 19.37
C ASN A 53 -22.38 -14.38 18.50
N LEU A 54 -21.89 -15.58 18.20
CA LEU A 54 -22.63 -16.63 17.53
C LEU A 54 -23.34 -17.47 18.59
N VAL A 55 -24.66 -17.50 18.55
CA VAL A 55 -25.50 -18.15 19.56
C VAL A 55 -26.27 -19.29 18.92
N LYS A 56 -26.22 -20.46 19.55
CA LYS A 56 -27.03 -21.62 19.16
C LYS A 56 -28.14 -21.85 20.18
N LEU A 57 -29.35 -22.08 19.68
CA LEU A 57 -30.50 -22.48 20.48
C LEU A 57 -30.66 -23.99 20.35
N GLU A 58 -30.43 -24.75 21.42
CA GLU A 58 -30.69 -26.20 21.39
C GLU A 58 -32.21 -26.46 21.55
N GLY A 59 -32.72 -27.46 20.84
CA GLY A 59 -34.15 -27.69 20.54
C GLY A 59 -35.07 -28.09 21.70
N SER A 60 -34.83 -27.61 22.92
CA SER A 60 -35.76 -27.74 24.04
C SER A 60 -36.13 -26.36 24.58
N PRO A 61 -37.41 -26.08 24.92
CA PRO A 61 -37.86 -24.78 25.44
C PRO A 61 -37.24 -24.38 26.80
N LYS A 62 -36.42 -25.25 27.41
CA LYS A 62 -35.62 -24.99 28.62
C LYS A 62 -34.10 -24.89 28.35
N ALA A 63 -33.66 -25.13 27.11
CA ALA A 63 -32.25 -25.02 26.77
C ALA A 63 -31.84 -23.54 26.77
N GLN A 64 -30.77 -23.23 27.50
CA GLN A 64 -30.26 -21.88 27.55
C GLN A 64 -29.52 -21.55 26.24
N PRO A 65 -29.64 -20.32 25.71
CA PRO A 65 -28.84 -19.88 24.59
C PRO A 65 -27.36 -20.03 24.91
N ARG A 66 -26.62 -20.76 24.07
CA ARG A 66 -25.18 -20.95 24.24
C ARG A 66 -24.42 -20.16 23.20
N VAL A 67 -23.48 -19.35 23.64
CA VAL A 67 -22.48 -18.74 22.76
C VAL A 67 -21.53 -19.84 22.31
N VAL A 68 -21.50 -20.11 21.01
CA VAL A 68 -20.67 -21.15 20.38
C VAL A 68 -19.45 -20.57 19.68
N GLY A 69 -19.39 -19.25 19.50
CA GLY A 69 -18.27 -18.59 18.86
C GLY A 69 -18.44 -17.08 18.78
N THR A 70 -17.47 -16.45 18.12
CA THR A 70 -17.47 -15.01 17.84
C THR A 70 -17.17 -14.77 16.37
N ALA A 71 -17.77 -13.74 15.80
CA ALA A 71 -17.46 -13.24 14.49
C ALA A 71 -17.03 -11.78 14.59
N THR A 72 -15.95 -11.42 13.93
CA THR A 72 -15.43 -10.04 13.92
C THR A 72 -15.31 -9.59 12.47
N ILE A 73 -15.91 -8.43 12.18
CA ILE A 73 -15.69 -7.71 10.93
C ILE A 73 -14.82 -6.51 11.25
N GLU A 74 -13.66 -6.45 10.60
CA GLU A 74 -12.69 -5.37 10.79
C GLU A 74 -12.07 -4.96 9.45
N PRO A 75 -11.57 -3.72 9.33
CA PRO A 75 -10.76 -3.29 8.21
C PRO A 75 -9.61 -4.27 8.02
N GLN A 76 -9.41 -4.71 6.78
CA GLN A 76 -8.28 -5.58 6.47
C GLN A 76 -6.98 -4.84 6.81
N PRO A 77 -6.04 -5.47 7.55
CA PRO A 77 -4.75 -4.86 7.78
C PRO A 77 -4.09 -4.60 6.42
N GLY A 78 -3.60 -3.37 6.23
CA GLY A 78 -2.85 -3.00 5.02
C GLY A 78 -1.68 -3.97 4.83
N GLN A 79 -1.32 -4.26 3.58
CA GLN A 79 -0.19 -5.15 3.35
C GLN A 79 1.08 -4.58 4.01
N PRO A 80 1.97 -5.44 4.54
CA PRO A 80 3.18 -4.98 5.18
C PRO A 80 4.01 -4.17 4.18
N VAL A 81 4.33 -2.93 4.55
CA VAL A 81 5.17 -2.06 3.73
C VAL A 81 6.57 -2.67 3.67
N MET A 82 7.08 -2.83 2.46
CA MET A 82 8.44 -3.29 2.22
C MET A 82 9.46 -2.40 2.95
N SER A 83 10.56 -2.98 3.43
CA SER A 83 11.58 -2.19 4.12
C SER A 83 12.17 -1.14 3.17
N PRO A 84 12.62 0.02 3.69
CA PRO A 84 13.21 1.09 2.88
C PRO A 84 14.34 0.64 1.96
N TYR A 85 15.18 -0.29 2.44
CA TYR A 85 16.26 -0.88 1.66
C TYR A 85 15.74 -1.63 0.42
N TYR A 86 14.76 -2.52 0.62
CA TYR A 86 14.20 -3.30 -0.48
C TYR A 86 13.38 -2.43 -1.44
N CYS A 87 12.71 -1.38 -0.94
CA CYS A 87 12.06 -0.38 -1.80
C CYS A 87 13.07 0.30 -2.73
N ALA A 88 14.22 0.72 -2.18
CA ALA A 88 15.28 1.36 -2.95
C ALA A 88 15.89 0.39 -3.98
N ALA A 89 16.13 -0.86 -3.59
CA ALA A 89 16.64 -1.89 -4.49
C ALA A 89 15.67 -2.17 -5.65
N ALA A 90 14.38 -2.36 -5.34
CA ALA A 90 13.35 -2.60 -6.35
C ALA A 90 13.19 -1.41 -7.31
N ALA A 91 13.27 -0.17 -6.81
CA ALA A 91 13.24 1.02 -7.66
C ALA A 91 14.43 1.08 -8.62
N GLN A 92 15.63 0.77 -8.13
CA GLN A 92 16.86 0.78 -8.92
C GLN A 92 16.85 -0.34 -9.97
N GLU A 93 16.43 -1.55 -9.60
CA GLU A 93 16.28 -2.69 -10.51
C GLU A 93 15.26 -2.38 -11.59
N TRP A 94 14.07 -1.89 -11.21
CA TRP A 94 13.04 -1.52 -12.17
C TRP A 94 13.53 -0.45 -13.15
N ILE A 95 14.26 0.57 -12.69
CA ILE A 95 14.82 1.60 -13.59
C ILE A 95 15.82 0.95 -14.56
N ALA A 96 16.73 0.10 -14.07
CA ALA A 96 17.73 -0.56 -14.90
C ALA A 96 17.10 -1.46 -15.98
N ASP A 97 16.06 -2.20 -15.63
CA ASP A 97 15.33 -3.09 -16.55
C ASP A 97 14.65 -2.32 -17.71
N HIS A 98 14.24 -1.08 -17.45
CA HIS A 98 13.47 -0.28 -18.41
C HIS A 98 14.29 0.81 -19.10
N GLU A 99 15.52 1.08 -18.65
CA GLU A 99 16.39 2.11 -19.22
C GLU A 99 16.80 1.81 -20.66
N ALA A 100 17.16 0.57 -20.98
CA ALA A 100 17.52 0.19 -22.35
C ALA A 100 16.35 0.39 -23.33
N ALA A 101 15.13 0.06 -22.91
CA ALA A 101 13.92 0.26 -23.71
C ALA A 101 13.55 1.74 -23.86
N TYR A 102 13.91 2.58 -22.89
CA TYR A 102 13.76 4.03 -22.98
C TYR A 102 14.61 4.60 -24.12
N TYR A 103 15.91 4.28 -24.18
CA TYR A 103 16.81 4.83 -25.20
C TYR A 103 16.69 4.16 -26.58
N HIS A 104 16.37 2.87 -26.65
CA HIS A 104 16.53 2.07 -27.87
C HIS A 104 15.26 1.32 -28.32
N GLY A 105 14.18 1.38 -27.54
CA GLY A 105 12.96 0.66 -27.88
C GLY A 105 12.25 1.19 -29.13
N ILE A 106 11.37 0.37 -29.71
CA ILE A 106 10.55 0.73 -30.87
C ILE A 106 9.16 1.16 -30.36
N ASP A 107 8.49 2.09 -31.04
CA ASP A 107 7.22 2.69 -30.58
C ASP A 107 6.05 1.70 -30.41
N HIS A 108 6.21 0.45 -30.86
CA HIS A 108 5.18 -0.59 -30.82
C HIS A 108 5.50 -1.76 -29.87
N ASP A 109 6.53 -1.66 -29.02
CA ASP A 109 6.84 -2.72 -28.05
C ASP A 109 5.76 -2.82 -26.95
N PRO A 110 5.12 -4.00 -26.78
CA PRO A 110 4.14 -4.20 -25.72
C PRO A 110 4.83 -4.11 -24.34
N GLY A 111 4.39 -3.14 -23.52
CA GLY A 111 4.97 -2.84 -22.20
C GLY A 111 5.79 -1.55 -22.16
N ARG A 112 6.23 -1.01 -23.31
CA ARG A 112 7.04 0.22 -23.38
C ARG A 112 6.25 1.47 -22.99
N ASN A 113 4.93 1.49 -23.26
CA ASN A 113 4.12 2.68 -23.06
C ASN A 113 4.17 3.15 -21.60
N ARG A 114 3.84 2.29 -20.62
CA ARG A 114 3.79 2.73 -19.22
C ARG A 114 5.18 3.11 -18.69
N ALA A 115 6.17 2.24 -18.84
CA ALA A 115 7.51 2.51 -18.32
C ALA A 115 8.15 3.74 -19.00
N GLY A 116 7.99 3.87 -20.31
CA GLY A 116 8.43 5.04 -21.07
C GLY A 116 7.75 6.34 -20.62
N HIS A 117 6.44 6.32 -20.32
CA HIS A 117 5.74 7.47 -19.76
C HIS A 117 6.25 7.84 -18.36
N VAL A 118 6.48 6.86 -17.49
CA VAL A 118 7.04 7.07 -16.13
C VAL A 118 8.41 7.73 -16.20
N LEU A 119 9.32 7.16 -17.00
CA LEU A 119 10.67 7.67 -17.17
C LEU A 119 10.67 9.06 -17.84
N THR A 120 9.83 9.28 -18.85
CA THR A 120 9.66 10.62 -19.46
C THR A 120 9.17 11.64 -18.45
N ALA A 121 8.18 11.30 -17.63
CA ALA A 121 7.67 12.18 -16.59
C ALA A 121 8.71 12.44 -15.49
N ALA A 122 9.49 11.43 -15.10
CA ALA A 122 10.59 11.57 -14.15
C ALA A 122 11.64 12.56 -14.64
N ARG A 123 12.04 12.46 -15.91
CA ARG A 123 12.96 13.39 -16.56
C ARG A 123 12.39 14.81 -16.62
N ALA A 124 11.15 14.97 -17.06
CA ALA A 124 10.50 16.28 -17.12
C ALA A 124 10.39 16.94 -15.73
N GLU A 125 10.05 16.18 -14.70
CA GLU A 125 9.97 16.68 -13.33
C GLU A 125 11.35 17.04 -12.76
N ALA A 126 12.38 16.24 -13.03
CA ALA A 126 13.77 16.53 -12.67
C ALA A 126 14.30 17.80 -13.36
N LEU A 127 13.91 18.03 -14.62
CA LEU A 127 14.18 19.27 -15.37
C LEU A 127 13.30 20.45 -14.95
N ARG A 128 12.49 20.29 -13.89
CA ARG A 128 11.56 21.32 -13.37
C ARG A 128 10.51 21.78 -14.38
N GLN A 129 10.19 20.96 -15.38
CA GLN A 129 9.08 21.22 -16.32
C GLN A 129 7.72 20.99 -15.65
N PHE A 130 7.70 20.20 -14.57
CA PHE A 130 6.53 19.97 -13.73
C PHE A 130 6.76 20.40 -12.27
N ARG A 131 5.65 20.53 -11.54
CA ARG A 131 5.64 20.75 -10.09
C ARG A 131 6.19 19.51 -9.38
N ALA A 132 6.90 19.70 -8.26
CA ALA A 132 7.40 18.58 -7.46
C ALA A 132 6.23 17.69 -6.96
N GLY A 133 6.39 16.39 -7.16
CA GLY A 133 5.45 15.32 -6.84
C GLY A 133 4.40 15.04 -7.92
N THR A 134 4.54 15.56 -9.14
CA THR A 134 3.63 15.17 -10.25
C THR A 134 3.65 13.67 -10.48
N LEU A 135 4.82 13.04 -10.37
CA LEU A 135 5.00 11.59 -10.49
C LEU A 135 4.72 10.82 -9.18
N PHE A 136 4.34 11.49 -8.08
CA PHE A 136 4.24 10.84 -6.77
C PHE A 136 3.25 9.67 -6.75
N ASP A 137 2.06 9.84 -7.33
CA ASP A 137 1.03 8.80 -7.31
C ASP A 137 1.46 7.56 -8.10
N GLU A 138 2.25 7.77 -9.16
CA GLU A 138 2.80 6.67 -9.95
C GLU A 138 3.94 5.97 -9.22
N ALA A 139 4.81 6.72 -8.55
CA ALA A 139 5.83 6.16 -7.67
C ALA A 139 5.21 5.38 -6.50
N ALA A 140 4.08 5.85 -5.95
CA ALA A 140 3.32 5.11 -4.94
C ALA A 140 2.74 3.81 -5.52
N ARG A 141 2.21 3.82 -6.75
CA ARG A 141 1.74 2.59 -7.40
C ARG A 141 2.86 1.58 -7.67
N LEU A 142 4.09 2.04 -7.91
CA LEU A 142 5.25 1.19 -8.13
C LEU A 142 5.86 0.67 -6.83
N SER A 143 5.69 1.38 -5.72
CA SER A 143 6.42 1.09 -4.48
C SER A 143 5.92 -0.10 -3.66
N ASP A 144 4.92 -0.83 -4.17
CA ASP A 144 4.25 -1.94 -3.47
C ASP A 144 4.06 -1.65 -1.98
N ASN A 145 3.61 -0.43 -1.68
CA ASN A 145 3.53 0.12 -0.33
C ASN A 145 2.33 -0.44 0.47
N GLY A 146 1.65 -1.45 -0.07
CA GLY A 146 0.50 -2.10 0.55
C GLY A 146 -0.78 -1.28 0.62
N ASN A 147 -0.84 -0.09 -0.01
CA ASN A 147 -2.06 0.72 -0.13
C ASN A 147 -2.10 1.50 -1.47
N GLN A 148 -3.14 1.29 -2.26
CA GLN A 148 -3.29 2.00 -3.55
C GLN A 148 -3.43 3.53 -3.39
N ASP A 149 -3.91 4.01 -2.24
CA ASP A 149 -4.18 5.43 -1.97
C ASP A 149 -3.25 5.99 -0.88
N VAL A 150 -1.95 6.09 -1.19
CA VAL A 150 -1.01 6.75 -0.28
C VAL A 150 -1.24 8.27 -0.28
N PRO A 151 -1.53 8.89 0.88
CA PRO A 151 -1.75 10.32 0.93
C PRO A 151 -0.49 11.07 0.50
N ARG A 152 -0.65 12.06 -0.36
CA ARG A 152 0.46 12.88 -0.85
C ARG A 152 1.11 13.66 0.31
N PRO A 153 2.45 13.60 0.47
CA PRO A 153 3.17 14.44 1.42
C PRO A 153 2.98 15.94 1.16
N ARG A 154 3.25 16.76 2.16
CA ARG A 154 3.20 18.23 2.02
C ARG A 154 4.09 18.69 0.86
N GLN A 155 3.60 19.66 0.10
CA GLN A 155 4.31 20.19 -1.07
C GLN A 155 5.75 20.61 -0.77
N THR A 156 5.98 21.30 0.34
CA THR A 156 7.31 21.75 0.76
C THR A 156 8.30 20.59 0.92
N ARG A 157 7.83 19.42 1.38
CA ARG A 157 8.67 18.21 1.53
C ARG A 157 9.09 17.66 0.17
N LEU A 158 8.15 17.63 -0.78
CA LEU A 158 8.42 17.22 -2.15
C LEU A 158 9.43 18.17 -2.80
N GLU A 159 9.29 19.49 -2.63
CA GLU A 159 10.24 20.46 -3.20
C GLU A 159 11.67 20.25 -2.65
N ILE A 160 11.81 20.10 -1.33
CA ILE A 160 13.11 19.84 -0.67
C ILE A 160 13.74 18.55 -1.20
N LEU A 161 12.98 17.45 -1.26
CA LEU A 161 13.48 16.17 -1.72
C LEU A 161 13.82 16.18 -3.21
N ARG A 162 13.08 16.91 -4.06
CA ARG A 162 13.41 17.05 -5.47
C ARG A 162 14.72 17.80 -5.66
N ASP A 163 14.89 18.93 -4.97
CA ASP A 163 16.12 19.72 -5.05
C ASP A 163 17.31 18.87 -4.60
N TYR A 164 17.16 18.13 -3.49
CA TYR A 164 18.15 17.17 -3.01
C TYR A 164 18.46 16.07 -4.04
N ALA A 165 17.45 15.44 -4.64
CA ALA A 165 17.63 14.39 -5.65
C ALA A 165 18.41 14.88 -6.87
N ILE A 166 18.11 16.09 -7.34
CA ILE A 166 18.80 16.73 -8.46
C ILE A 166 20.26 17.05 -8.11
N ASP A 167 20.53 17.58 -6.91
CA ASP A 167 21.89 17.88 -6.49
C ASP A 167 22.72 16.60 -6.31
N LEU A 168 22.11 15.54 -5.77
CA LEU A 168 22.71 14.22 -5.65
C LEU A 168 23.05 13.63 -7.03
N ALA A 169 22.18 13.81 -8.02
CA ALA A 169 22.43 13.39 -9.39
C ALA A 169 23.66 14.09 -10.01
N LYS A 170 23.85 15.39 -9.76
CA LYS A 170 24.99 16.18 -10.25
C LYS A 170 26.34 15.70 -9.69
N THR A 171 26.36 15.04 -8.53
CA THR A 171 27.60 14.49 -7.97
C THR A 171 28.19 13.36 -8.82
N GLY A 172 27.41 12.78 -9.74
CA GLY A 172 27.83 11.67 -10.60
C GLY A 172 27.98 10.32 -9.88
N HIS A 173 27.81 10.27 -8.56
CA HIS A 173 27.93 9.04 -7.79
C HIS A 173 26.69 8.16 -7.97
N THR A 174 26.90 6.85 -8.12
CA THR A 174 25.83 5.85 -8.07
C THR A 174 25.66 5.41 -6.62
N LEU A 175 24.45 5.60 -6.09
CA LEU A 175 24.13 5.22 -4.71
C LEU A 175 23.72 3.76 -4.65
N SER A 176 24.22 3.05 -3.64
CA SER A 176 23.63 1.77 -3.25
C SER A 176 22.20 1.96 -2.72
N ALA A 177 21.38 0.90 -2.76
CA ALA A 177 20.03 0.92 -2.20
C ALA A 177 19.99 1.38 -0.73
N ALA A 178 20.98 0.96 0.07
CA ALA A 178 21.11 1.36 1.47
C ALA A 178 21.40 2.87 1.61
N GLN A 179 22.29 3.40 0.77
CA GLN A 179 22.57 4.85 0.76
C GLN A 179 21.32 5.63 0.34
N LEU A 180 20.67 5.26 -0.76
CA LEU A 180 19.46 5.93 -1.23
C LEU A 180 18.37 5.94 -0.15
N ALA A 181 18.07 4.79 0.45
CA ALA A 181 17.09 4.69 1.54
C ALA A 181 17.48 5.58 2.73
N GLY A 182 18.74 5.52 3.16
CA GLY A 182 19.25 6.31 4.28
C GLY A 182 19.25 7.81 4.03
N GLU A 183 19.55 8.26 2.81
CA GLU A 183 19.47 9.66 2.40
C GLU A 183 18.03 10.15 2.42
N VAL A 184 17.09 9.43 1.80
CA VAL A 184 15.68 9.81 1.78
C VAL A 184 15.14 9.91 3.20
N GLN A 185 15.38 8.90 4.04
CA GLN A 185 14.93 8.87 5.43
C GLN A 185 15.47 10.03 6.28
N ARG A 186 16.71 10.47 6.05
CA ARG A 186 17.30 11.64 6.73
C ARG A 186 16.58 12.94 6.44
N HIS A 187 15.87 13.03 5.32
CA HIS A 187 15.08 14.19 4.92
C HIS A 187 13.58 14.05 5.24
N LEU A 188 13.15 12.97 5.89
CA LEU A 188 11.75 12.79 6.31
C LEU A 188 11.49 13.36 7.70
N THR A 189 10.24 13.76 7.94
CA THR A 189 9.76 14.17 9.25
C THR A 189 8.96 13.05 9.92
N PRO A 190 8.78 13.07 11.26
CA PRO A 190 8.07 12.02 11.99
C PRO A 190 6.60 11.82 11.60
N ASP A 191 5.99 12.78 10.88
CA ASP A 191 4.63 12.72 10.35
C ASP A 191 4.51 11.91 9.05
N ILE A 192 5.63 11.47 8.46
CA ILE A 192 5.65 10.66 7.25
C ILE A 192 5.39 9.20 7.59
N THR A 193 4.38 8.60 6.94
CA THR A 193 4.03 7.19 7.15
C THR A 193 5.02 6.26 6.43
N PRO A 194 5.13 4.98 6.84
CA PRO A 194 5.95 4.00 6.12
C PRO A 194 5.59 3.88 4.63
N GLN A 195 4.29 3.95 4.30
CA GLN A 195 3.81 3.92 2.92
C GLN A 195 4.32 5.13 2.11
N GLN A 196 4.26 6.32 2.71
CA GLN A 196 4.82 7.52 2.11
C GLN A 196 6.34 7.43 1.98
N THR A 197 7.05 6.84 2.95
CA THR A 197 8.49 6.59 2.85
C THR A 197 8.81 5.72 1.64
N ALA A 198 8.11 4.60 1.44
CA ALA A 198 8.31 3.72 0.28
C ALA A 198 8.07 4.46 -1.04
N ALA A 199 6.98 5.22 -1.15
CA ALA A 199 6.66 6.02 -2.33
C ALA A 199 7.72 7.12 -2.59
N LEU A 200 8.20 7.80 -1.55
CA LEU A 200 9.23 8.82 -1.66
C LEU A 200 10.58 8.25 -2.09
N ILE A 201 10.95 7.04 -1.64
CA ILE A 201 12.17 6.35 -2.09
C ILE A 201 12.11 6.09 -3.59
N TRP A 202 11.00 5.53 -4.08
CA TRP A 202 10.77 5.30 -5.51
C TRP A 202 10.80 6.60 -6.31
N TRP A 203 10.08 7.61 -5.84
CA TRP A 203 10.02 8.91 -6.50
C TRP A 203 11.40 9.58 -6.56
N THR A 204 12.18 9.53 -5.47
CA THR A 204 13.56 10.05 -5.45
C THR A 204 14.49 9.27 -6.38
N ALA A 205 14.39 7.93 -6.45
CA ALA A 205 15.17 7.12 -7.38
C ALA A 205 14.91 7.55 -8.85
N LEU A 206 13.64 7.71 -9.20
CA LEU A 206 13.20 8.14 -10.53
C LEU A 206 13.73 9.54 -10.87
N LEU A 207 13.71 10.47 -9.91
CA LEU A 207 14.25 11.82 -10.13
C LEU A 207 15.78 11.84 -10.28
N ILE A 208 16.51 11.03 -9.51
CA ILE A 208 17.97 10.92 -9.65
C ILE A 208 18.31 10.40 -11.04
N TRP A 209 17.61 9.36 -11.51
CA TRP A 209 17.76 8.86 -12.87
C TRP A 209 17.38 9.93 -13.91
N GLY A 210 16.22 10.57 -13.76
CA GLY A 210 15.71 11.56 -14.71
C GLY A 210 16.61 12.80 -14.83
N ALA A 211 17.32 13.17 -13.76
CA ALA A 211 18.32 14.23 -13.78
C ALA A 211 19.63 13.83 -14.49
N LYS A 212 19.95 12.54 -14.57
CA LYS A 212 21.13 12.00 -15.29
C LYS A 212 20.83 11.67 -16.75
N ALA A 213 19.58 11.31 -17.06
CA ALA A 213 19.15 10.94 -18.40
C ALA A 213 19.26 12.13 -19.38
N SER A 214 20.22 12.03 -20.32
CA SER A 214 20.51 13.05 -21.34
C SER A 214 20.01 12.66 -22.71
#